data_AF-A0A2S6FVR1-F1
#
_entry.id   AF-A0A2S6FVR1-F1
#
_cell.length_a   1.000
_cell.length_b   1.000
_cell.length_c   1.000
_cell.angle_alpha   90.00
_cell.angle_beta   90.00
_cell.angle_gamma   90.00
#
_symmetry.space_group_name_H-M   'P 1'
#
loop_
_entity.id
_entity.type
_entity.pdbx_description
1 polymer ?
#
loop_
_entity_poly.entity_id
_entity_poly.type
_entity_poly.pdbx_seq_one_letter_code
_entity_poly.pdbx_strand_id
1 'polypeptide(L)'
;MKATTVVMFVTSIFFIIFGIIVLSNKKFREKMISSTKNIRDKEGYIRFNAKYNIIIGSLGLIVAVVDNFTSEGKITLVMFIGVMLGASLMQSMKVKKYL
;
A
#
# COMPACT_ATOMS: atom_id res chain seq x y z
N MET A 1 -17.56 -9.69 12.03
CA MET A 1 -16.21 -9.70 11.42
C MET A 1 -15.21 -10.12 12.49
N LYS A 2 -14.23 -10.97 12.16
CA LYS A 2 -13.19 -11.37 13.11
C LYS A 2 -12.28 -10.17 13.36
N ALA A 3 -11.63 -10.10 14.52
CA ALA A 3 -10.69 -9.01 14.82
C ALA A 3 -9.57 -8.92 13.76
N THR A 4 -9.10 -10.07 13.27
CA THR A 4 -8.13 -10.16 12.16
C THR A 4 -8.64 -9.51 10.88
N THR A 5 -9.91 -9.75 10.51
CA THR A 5 -10.53 -9.13 9.33
C THR A 5 -10.57 -7.62 9.44
N VAL A 6 -10.93 -7.10 10.62
CA VAL A 6 -10.99 -5.66 10.88
C VAL A 6 -9.60 -5.03 10.71
N VAL A 7 -8.56 -5.66 11.27
CA VAL A 7 -7.18 -5.19 11.10
C VAL A 7 -6.78 -5.17 9.62
N MET A 8 -7.00 -6.27 8.89
CA MET A 8 -6.68 -6.34 7.46
C MET A 8 -7.41 -5.25 6.66
N PHE A 9 -8.68 -5.03 6.96
CA PHE A 9 -9.52 -4.04 6.28
C PHE A 9 -9.07 -2.60 6.56
N VAL A 10 -8.85 -2.25 7.82
CA VAL A 10 -8.41 -0.90 8.23
C VAL A 10 -7.04 -0.58 7.66
N THR A 11 -6.08 -1.52 7.74
CA THR A 11 -4.75 -1.35 7.16
C THR A 11 -4.84 -1.14 5.65
N SER A 12 -5.65 -1.92 4.95
CA SER A 12 -5.84 -1.81 3.50
C SER A 12 -6.43 -0.47 3.08
N ILE A 13 -7.47 -0.02 3.79
CA ILE A 13 -8.07 1.30 3.56
C ILE A 13 -7.05 2.41 3.81
N PHE A 14 -6.25 2.32 4.86
CA PHE A 14 -5.23 3.33 5.16
C PHE A 14 -4.24 3.49 4.00
N PHE A 15 -3.76 2.39 3.43
CA PHE A 15 -2.89 2.42 2.24
C PHE A 15 -3.54 3.08 1.03
N ILE A 16 -4.82 2.74 0.76
CA ILE A 16 -5.59 3.34 -0.34
C ILE A 16 -5.74 4.85 -0.13
N ILE A 17 -6.24 5.25 1.05
CA ILE A 17 -6.46 6.66 1.40
C ILE A 17 -5.16 7.44 1.29
N PHE A 18 -4.07 6.93 1.85
CA PHE A 18 -2.77 7.59 1.80
C PHE A 18 -2.29 7.78 0.36
N GLY A 19 -2.39 6.74 -0.47
CA GLY A 19 -2.04 6.83 -1.89
C GLY A 19 -2.90 7.86 -2.64
N ILE A 20 -4.21 7.90 -2.39
CA ILE A 20 -5.12 8.89 -2.98
C ILE A 20 -4.76 10.31 -2.54
N ILE A 21 -4.51 10.53 -1.25
CA ILE A 21 -4.13 11.85 -0.72
C ILE A 21 -2.88 12.37 -1.43
N VAL A 22 -1.85 11.54 -1.61
CA VAL A 22 -0.61 11.94 -2.29
C VAL A 22 -0.83 12.25 -3.79
N LEU A 23 -1.71 11.52 -4.46
CA LEU A 23 -1.99 11.76 -5.89
C LEU A 23 -2.89 12.99 -6.11
N SER A 24 -3.91 13.18 -5.27
CA SER A 24 -4.91 14.24 -5.45
C SER A 24 -4.51 15.56 -4.82
N ASN A 25 -3.77 15.57 -3.70
CA ASN A 25 -3.39 16.79 -3.00
C ASN A 25 -2.00 17.27 -3.42
N LYS A 26 -1.95 18.24 -4.35
CA LYS A 26 -0.71 18.84 -4.84
C LYS A 26 0.15 19.44 -3.72
N LYS A 27 -0.44 20.17 -2.77
CA LYS A 27 0.29 20.78 -1.65
C LYS A 27 0.94 19.73 -0.75
N PHE A 28 0.22 18.66 -0.45
CA PHE A 28 0.76 17.54 0.34
C PHE A 28 1.92 16.86 -0.39
N ARG A 29 1.75 16.59 -1.69
CA ARG A 29 2.79 16.02 -2.54
C ARG A 29 4.04 16.89 -2.60
N GLU A 30 3.89 18.20 -2.79
CA GLU A 30 5.01 19.15 -2.82
C GLU A 30 5.79 19.16 -1.50
N LYS A 31 5.07 19.11 -0.36
CA LYS A 31 5.70 19.01 0.97
C LYS A 31 6.48 17.71 1.15
N MET A 32 5.99 16.60 0.61
CA MET A 32 6.72 15.33 0.61
C MET A 32 7.96 15.37 -0.30
N ILE A 33 7.84 15.96 -1.49
CA ILE A 33 8.97 16.11 -2.43
C ILE A 33 10.08 16.96 -1.80
N SER A 34 9.74 18.08 -1.15
CA SER A 34 10.74 18.95 -0.51
C SER A 34 11.43 18.27 0.69
N SER A 35 10.72 17.40 1.39
CA SER A 35 11.25 16.64 2.54
C SER A 35 12.11 15.43 2.12
N THR A 36 11.96 14.95 0.88
CA THR A 36 12.71 13.79 0.38
C THR A 36 14.14 14.18 0.00
N LYS A 37 15.14 13.49 0.54
CA LYS A 37 16.57 13.68 0.24
C LYS A 37 17.12 12.46 -0.52
N ASN A 38 18.22 12.66 -1.25
CA ASN A 38 18.99 11.58 -1.89
C ASN A 38 18.21 10.73 -2.92
N ILE A 39 17.27 11.34 -3.65
CA ILE A 39 16.54 10.69 -4.74
C ILE A 39 16.64 11.55 -5.99
N ARG A 40 17.08 10.96 -7.11
CA ARG A 40 17.28 11.66 -8.39
C ARG A 40 15.96 12.20 -8.96
N ASP A 41 14.93 11.37 -9.02
CA ASP A 41 13.59 11.76 -9.44
C ASP A 41 12.61 11.68 -8.26
N LYS A 42 12.60 12.74 -7.43
CA LYS A 42 11.75 12.82 -6.24
C LYS A 42 10.27 12.76 -6.58
N GLU A 43 9.84 13.44 -7.65
CA GLU A 43 8.43 13.47 -8.03
C GLU A 43 7.96 12.10 -8.53
N GLY A 44 8.73 11.49 -9.43
CA GLY A 44 8.47 10.14 -9.91
C GLY A 44 8.45 9.11 -8.77
N TYR A 45 9.40 9.21 -7.84
CA TYR A 45 9.45 8.35 -6.64
C TYR A 45 8.19 8.49 -5.79
N ILE A 46 7.78 9.71 -5.44
CA ILE A 46 6.61 9.95 -4.59
C ILE A 46 5.32 9.48 -5.29
N ARG A 47 5.15 9.81 -6.57
CA ARG A 47 3.98 9.36 -7.36
C ARG A 47 3.95 7.84 -7.53
N PHE A 48 5.11 7.21 -7.72
CA PHE A 48 5.22 5.76 -7.82
C PHE A 48 4.81 5.07 -6.52
N ASN A 49 5.35 5.52 -5.38
CA ASN A 49 4.98 4.96 -4.07
C ASN A 49 3.50 5.17 -3.75
N ALA A 50 2.93 6.32 -4.10
CA ALA A 50 1.50 6.57 -3.93
C ALA A 50 0.64 5.57 -4.73
N LYS A 51 0.98 5.34 -6.01
CA LYS A 51 0.31 4.32 -6.82
C LYS A 51 0.47 2.92 -6.24
N TYR A 52 1.66 2.58 -5.75
CA TYR A 52 1.93 1.28 -5.13
C TYR A 52 1.14 1.07 -3.85
N ASN A 53 0.99 2.10 -3.01
CA ASN A 53 0.14 2.04 -1.82
C ASN A 53 -1.32 1.76 -2.19
N ILE A 54 -1.85 2.37 -3.27
CA ILE A 54 -3.20 2.04 -3.75
C ILE A 54 -3.28 0.57 -4.16
N ILE A 55 -2.33 0.09 -4.98
CA ILE A 55 -2.31 -1.32 -5.44
C ILE A 55 -2.26 -2.29 -4.25
N ILE A 56 -1.34 -2.06 -3.31
CA ILE A 56 -1.15 -2.89 -2.12
C ILE A 56 -2.42 -2.88 -1.26
N GLY A 57 -2.98 -1.70 -1.00
CA GLY A 57 -4.21 -1.57 -0.23
C GLY A 57 -5.40 -2.23 -0.94
N SER A 58 -5.52 -2.14 -2.26
CA SER A 58 -6.56 -2.85 -3.03
C SER A 58 -6.41 -4.37 -2.93
N LEU A 59 -5.20 -4.90 -3.06
CA LEU A 59 -4.95 -6.34 -2.88
C LEU A 59 -5.25 -6.80 -1.45
N GLY A 60 -4.85 -6.01 -0.45
CA GLY A 60 -5.18 -6.29 0.95
C GLY A 60 -6.68 -6.28 1.23
N LEU A 61 -7.43 -5.36 0.60
CA LEU A 61 -8.87 -5.28 0.71
C LEU A 61 -9.55 -6.53 0.13
N ILE A 62 -9.06 -7.03 -1.02
CA ILE A 62 -9.54 -8.28 -1.62
C ILE A 62 -9.36 -9.44 -0.63
N VAL A 63 -8.19 -9.57 0.00
CA VAL A 63 -7.93 -10.62 0.99
C VAL A 63 -8.84 -10.47 2.22
N ALA A 64 -9.04 -9.24 2.70
CA ALA A 64 -9.94 -8.98 3.83
C ALA A 64 -11.41 -9.31 3.50
N VAL A 65 -11.85 -9.06 2.26
CA VAL A 65 -13.18 -9.46 1.79
C VAL A 65 -13.28 -10.97 1.73
N VAL A 66 -12.29 -11.68 1.17
CA VAL A 66 -12.25 -13.14 1.13
C VAL A 66 -12.31 -13.73 2.54
N ASP A 67 -11.60 -13.16 3.51
CA ASP A 67 -11.59 -13.63 4.91
C ASP A 67 -12.99 -13.67 5.55
N ASN A 68 -13.88 -12.72 5.21
CA ASN A 68 -15.26 -12.73 5.69
C ASN A 68 -16.05 -13.97 5.25
N PHE A 69 -15.69 -14.58 4.12
CA PHE A 69 -16.36 -15.77 3.58
C PHE A 69 -15.68 -17.07 4.01
N THR A 70 -14.57 -17.02 4.74
CA THR A 70 -13.84 -18.21 5.20
C THR A 70 -14.02 -18.46 6.70
N SER A 71 -14.09 -19.73 7.10
CA SER A 71 -14.00 -20.12 8.51
C SER A 71 -12.57 -20.03 9.05
N GLU A 72 -11.56 -20.20 8.20
CA GLU A 72 -10.13 -20.33 8.56
C GLU A 72 -9.35 -19.00 8.56
N GLY A 73 -9.62 -18.14 9.55
CA GLY A 73 -9.03 -16.79 9.63
C GLY A 73 -7.49 -16.72 9.80
N LYS A 74 -6.83 -17.86 10.07
CA LYS A 74 -5.36 -17.93 10.18
C LYS A 74 -4.70 -17.99 8.80
N ILE A 75 -5.26 -18.74 7.86
CA ILE A 75 -4.69 -18.90 6.52
C ILE A 75 -4.79 -17.60 5.74
N THR A 76 -5.93 -16.93 5.84
CA THR A 76 -6.18 -15.62 5.21
C THR A 76 -5.25 -14.53 5.72
N LEU A 77 -4.94 -14.53 7.02
CA LEU A 77 -3.94 -13.63 7.59
C LEU A 77 -2.54 -13.89 7.01
N VAL A 78 -2.14 -15.15 6.86
CA VAL A 78 -0.86 -15.51 6.24
C VAL A 78 -0.83 -15.08 4.78
N MET A 79 -1.92 -15.27 4.03
CA MET A 79 -2.04 -14.78 2.65
C MET A 79 -1.93 -13.25 2.58
N PHE A 80 -2.57 -12.53 3.49
CA PHE A 80 -2.49 -11.07 3.56
C PHE A 80 -1.05 -10.60 3.75
N ILE A 81 -0.32 -11.19 4.70
CA ILE A 81 1.09 -10.90 4.95
C ILE A 81 1.93 -11.22 3.70
N GLY A 82 1.69 -12.38 3.07
CA GLY A 82 2.38 -12.79 1.85
C GLY A 82 2.17 -11.83 0.69
N VAL A 83 0.94 -11.36 0.48
CA VAL A 83 0.59 -10.35 -0.53
C VAL A 83 1.29 -9.03 -0.25
N MET A 84 1.26 -8.56 1.00
CA MET A 84 1.92 -7.32 1.42
C MET A 84 3.42 -7.37 1.16
N LEU A 85 4.10 -8.41 1.66
CA LEU A 85 5.54 -8.60 1.48
C LEU A 85 5.91 -8.76 0.01
N GLY A 86 5.18 -9.60 -0.74
CA GLY A 86 5.41 -9.82 -2.15
C GLY A 86 5.30 -8.52 -2.96
N ALA A 87 4.25 -7.74 -2.72
CA ALA A 87 4.06 -6.47 -3.39
C ALA A 87 5.15 -5.44 -3.03
N SER A 88 5.61 -5.40 -1.76
CA SER A 88 6.74 -4.56 -1.34
C SER A 88 8.07 -4.96 -1.99
N LEU A 89 8.32 -6.26 -2.19
CA LEU A 89 9.49 -6.73 -2.93
C LEU A 89 9.42 -6.32 -4.41
N MET A 90 8.25 -6.45 -5.04
CA MET A 90 8.06 -5.98 -6.42
C MET A 90 8.23 -4.46 -6.54
N GLN A 91 7.79 -3.71 -5.53
CA GLN A 91 7.97 -2.26 -5.44
C GLN A 91 9.45 -1.90 -5.36
N SER A 92 10.23 -2.57 -4.50
CA SER A 92 11.65 -2.29 -4.31
C SER A 92 12.48 -2.55 -5.58
N MET A 93 12.10 -3.55 -6.38
CA MET A 93 12.74 -3.80 -7.67
C MET A 93 12.45 -2.68 -8.68
N LYS A 94 11.21 -2.21 -8.74
CA LYS A 94 10.75 -1.22 -9.73
C LYS A 94 11.05 0.22 -9.34
N VAL A 95 11.28 0.50 -8.05
CA VAL A 95 11.60 1.85 -7.56
C VAL A 95 13.01 2.29 -7.95
N LYS A 96 13.91 1.33 -8.25
CA LYS A 96 15.31 1.58 -8.65
C LYS A 96 15.49 2.56 -9.80
N LYS A 97 14.49 2.73 -10.67
CA LYS A 97 14.55 3.70 -11.77
C LYS A 97 14.49 5.16 -11.31
N TYR A 98 13.96 5.41 -10.11
CA TYR A 98 13.78 6.76 -9.55
C TYR A 98 14.86 7.17 -8.55
N LEU A 99 15.55 6.18 -7.96
CA LEU A 99 16.76 6.38 -7.16
C LEU A 99 17.89 6.89 -8.07
#